data_AF-A0A1W4WQE6-F1
#
_entry.id   AF-A0A1W4WQE6-F1
#
_cell.length_a   1.000
_cell.length_b   1.000
_cell.length_c   1.000
_cell.angle_alpha   90.00
_cell.angle_beta   90.00
_cell.angle_gamma   90.00
#
_symmetry.space_group_name_H-M   'P 1'
#
loop_
_entity.id
_entity.type
_entity.pdbx_description
1 polymer ?
#
loop_
_entity_poly.entity_id
_entity_poly.type
_entity_poly.pdbx_seq_one_letter_code
_entity_poly.pdbx_strand_id
1 'polypeptide(L)'
;MGELQIVATLLMIAIILVVVLMLCHSLDIWPRLTAWIFSNTEEKIGLTKLKGLYNANGYLVRSTSDLKLFASGSFKRFDSVDRDFRETLVTTNLTEKWKAGDENNPMPPPFTLQPSATSNTLSKDSTIPILKTSTGENSFLFVSILEAKELLGSNKEDILLDTYVRVFLLPDKISNAQTKIYKDSRNPSYKERFLFELHPREQCQKSLCFQVYSTSNLSHTLIGEGEFKLNDASLRQPVTTWVTLTDTGQRTSEFGEIFFSLSYLPTAERLTVVVVKARHLKFQNEREAGDPFVKVYLLQNGKKVSKKKTTTKKGERCPIFNESIIFNVPAHVLQTIQLRLTVSEAISNENNSSQSVVGHVIVGAQATGRPLTHWTQMLATLRKPVAMWHPLRK
;
A
#
# COMPACT_ATOMS: atom_id res chain seq x y z
N MET A 1 -55.71 -20.35 -54.30
CA MET A 1 -55.75 -20.89 -52.91
C MET A 1 -54.49 -20.57 -52.10
N GLY A 2 -53.29 -20.50 -52.69
CA GLY A 2 -52.05 -20.27 -51.95
C GLY A 2 -51.93 -18.92 -51.22
N GLU A 3 -52.34 -17.81 -51.83
CA GLU A 3 -52.11 -16.48 -51.22
C GLU A 3 -52.95 -16.23 -49.97
N LEU A 4 -54.21 -16.68 -49.95
CA LEU A 4 -55.07 -16.53 -48.78
C LEU A 4 -54.55 -17.34 -47.58
N GLN A 5 -53.92 -18.49 -47.85
CA GLN A 5 -53.31 -19.34 -46.84
C GLN A 5 -52.03 -18.72 -46.26
N ILE A 6 -51.23 -18.06 -47.10
CA ILE A 6 -50.04 -17.32 -46.65
C ILE A 6 -50.45 -16.16 -45.74
N VAL A 7 -51.45 -15.37 -46.13
CA VAL A 7 -51.93 -14.24 -45.32
C VAL A 7 -52.51 -14.73 -43.99
N ALA A 8 -53.25 -15.84 -43.98
CA ALA A 8 -53.76 -16.44 -42.75
C ALA A 8 -52.64 -16.93 -41.83
N THR A 9 -51.58 -17.54 -42.36
CA THR A 9 -50.42 -17.97 -41.55
C THR A 9 -49.66 -16.79 -40.97
N LEU A 10 -49.48 -15.70 -41.72
CA LEU A 10 -48.81 -14.49 -41.21
C LEU A 10 -49.62 -13.81 -40.11
N LEU A 11 -50.94 -13.74 -40.24
CA LEU A 11 -51.82 -13.22 -39.20
C LEU A 11 -51.77 -14.06 -37.93
N MET A 12 -51.78 -15.39 -38.06
CA MET A 12 -51.65 -16.29 -36.90
C MET A 12 -50.30 -16.12 -36.19
N ILE A 13 -49.20 -15.98 -36.93
CA ILE A 13 -47.87 -15.73 -36.36
C ILE A 13 -47.84 -14.38 -35.64
N ALA A 14 -48.45 -13.33 -36.23
CA ALA A 14 -48.52 -12.01 -35.62
C ALA A 14 -49.31 -12.02 -34.30
N ILE A 15 -50.44 -12.73 -34.26
CA ILE A 15 -51.25 -12.88 -33.05
C ILE A 15 -50.48 -13.64 -31.96
N ILE A 16 -49.78 -14.72 -32.32
CA ILE A 16 -48.94 -15.47 -31.38
C ILE A 16 -47.83 -14.58 -30.81
N LEU A 17 -47.17 -13.78 -31.65
CA LEU A 17 -46.13 -12.83 -31.22
C LEU A 17 -46.68 -11.80 -30.22
N VAL A 18 -47.87 -11.24 -30.47
CA VAL A 18 -48.51 -10.28 -29.57
C VAL A 18 -48.88 -10.93 -28.23
N VAL A 19 -49.40 -12.15 -28.24
CA VAL A 19 -49.74 -12.91 -27.02
C VAL A 19 -48.48 -13.23 -26.21
N VAL A 20 -47.39 -13.64 -26.88
CA VAL A 20 -46.10 -13.88 -26.22
C VAL A 20 -45.53 -12.59 -25.62
N LEU A 21 -45.61 -11.46 -26.31
CA LEU A 21 -45.16 -10.17 -25.78
C LEU A 21 -45.99 -9.73 -24.56
N MET A 22 -47.31 -9.92 -24.60
CA MET A 22 -48.20 -9.65 -23.45
C MET A 22 -47.89 -10.55 -22.26
N LEU A 23 -47.62 -11.84 -22.47
CA LEU A 23 -47.20 -12.78 -21.43
C LEU A 23 -45.81 -12.46 -20.86
N CYS A 24 -44.86 -12.04 -21.71
CA CYS A 24 -43.56 -11.59 -21.25
C CYS A 24 -43.63 -10.30 -20.41
N HIS A 25 -44.60 -9.43 -20.71
CA HIS A 25 -44.87 -8.22 -19.94
C HIS A 25 -45.59 -8.51 -18.62
N SER A 26 -46.55 -9.45 -18.60
CA SER A 26 -47.30 -9.78 -17.38
C SER A 26 -46.49 -10.61 -16.38
N LEU A 27 -45.50 -11.36 -16.84
CA LEU A 27 -44.65 -12.21 -16.00
C LEU A 27 -43.35 -11.53 -15.55
N ASP A 28 -43.18 -10.23 -15.80
CA ASP A 28 -41.97 -9.46 -15.43
C ASP A 28 -40.67 -10.11 -15.97
N ILE A 29 -40.74 -10.79 -17.12
CA ILE A 29 -39.61 -11.49 -17.74
C ILE A 29 -38.71 -10.49 -18.47
N TRP A 30 -39.25 -9.36 -18.92
CA TRP A 30 -38.50 -8.33 -19.64
C TRP A 30 -37.26 -7.78 -18.89
N PRO A 31 -37.32 -7.43 -17.59
CA PRO A 31 -36.11 -7.05 -16.84
C PRO A 31 -35.10 -8.20 -16.67
N ARG A 32 -35.56 -9.47 -16.62
CA ARG A 32 -34.66 -10.64 -16.56
C ARG A 32 -34.00 -10.96 -17.90
N LEU A 33 -34.75 -10.84 -18.99
CA LEU A 33 -34.27 -11.08 -20.34
C LEU A 33 -33.32 -9.96 -20.79
N THR A 34 -33.62 -8.70 -20.48
CA THR A 34 -32.68 -7.59 -20.73
C THR A 34 -31.42 -7.72 -19.87
N ALA A 35 -31.53 -8.15 -18.60
CA ALA A 35 -30.37 -8.48 -17.78
C ALA A 35 -29.57 -9.68 -18.30
N TRP A 36 -30.17 -10.62 -19.03
CA TRP A 36 -29.51 -11.78 -19.64
C TRP A 36 -28.88 -11.45 -21.00
N ILE A 37 -29.58 -10.73 -21.88
CA ILE A 37 -29.11 -10.29 -23.21
C ILE A 37 -27.99 -9.24 -23.09
N PHE A 38 -28.10 -8.32 -22.12
CA PHE A 38 -27.06 -7.33 -21.80
C PHE A 38 -26.18 -7.76 -20.61
N SER A 39 -26.31 -8.99 -20.13
CA SER A 39 -25.29 -9.57 -19.27
C SER A 39 -24.00 -9.57 -20.07
N ASN A 40 -22.92 -9.05 -19.50
CA ASN A 40 -21.59 -9.24 -20.10
C ASN A 40 -21.42 -10.74 -20.29
N THR A 41 -21.52 -11.18 -21.55
CA THR A 41 -20.97 -12.45 -21.97
C THR A 41 -19.51 -12.37 -21.57
N GLU A 42 -19.14 -13.12 -20.53
CA GLU A 42 -17.75 -13.44 -20.28
C GLU A 42 -17.26 -14.08 -21.58
N GLU A 43 -16.49 -13.30 -22.32
CA GLU A 43 -15.63 -13.81 -23.35
C GLU A 43 -14.65 -14.74 -22.63
N LYS A 44 -15.04 -16.00 -22.45
CA LYS A 44 -14.09 -17.09 -22.33
C LYS A 44 -13.36 -17.12 -23.66
N ILE A 45 -12.33 -16.28 -23.76
CA ILE A 45 -11.33 -16.34 -24.80
C ILE A 45 -10.74 -17.74 -24.66
N GLY A 46 -11.20 -18.63 -25.54
CA GLY A 46 -10.56 -19.90 -25.78
C GLY A 46 -9.13 -19.58 -26.19
N LEU A 47 -8.20 -19.79 -25.26
CA LEU A 47 -6.78 -19.86 -25.58
C LEU A 47 -6.66 -20.93 -26.67
N THR A 48 -6.36 -20.44 -27.87
CA THR A 48 -6.08 -21.25 -29.04
C THR A 48 -5.06 -22.32 -28.66
N LYS A 49 -5.47 -23.57 -28.90
CA LYS A 49 -4.71 -24.80 -28.68
C LYS A 49 -3.29 -24.69 -29.24
N LEU A 50 -2.31 -24.38 -28.40
CA LEU A 50 -0.93 -24.79 -28.63
C LEU A 50 -0.81 -26.25 -28.16
N LYS A 51 -0.97 -27.14 -29.13
CA LYS A 51 -0.95 -28.60 -28.99
C LYS A 51 0.45 -29.00 -28.50
N GLY A 52 0.59 -29.41 -27.23
CA GLY A 52 1.77 -30.14 -26.73
C GLY A 52 2.42 -29.70 -25.41
N LEU A 53 1.95 -28.66 -24.72
CA LEU A 53 2.65 -28.11 -23.52
C LEU A 53 2.01 -28.36 -22.15
N TYR A 54 0.94 -29.15 -22.06
CA TYR A 54 0.24 -29.42 -20.80
C TYR A 54 -0.15 -30.91 -20.69
N ASN A 55 0.13 -31.53 -19.54
CA ASN A 55 -0.50 -32.82 -19.18
C ASN A 55 -1.80 -32.59 -18.40
N ALA A 56 -2.59 -33.64 -18.24
CA ALA A 56 -3.95 -33.61 -17.68
C ALA A 56 -4.11 -33.02 -16.26
N ASN A 57 -3.02 -32.73 -15.54
CA ASN A 57 -3.06 -32.17 -14.18
C ASN A 57 -2.62 -30.69 -14.09
N GLY A 58 -2.51 -29.97 -15.23
CA GLY A 58 -2.40 -28.51 -15.22
C GLY A 58 -1.04 -27.92 -14.79
N TYR A 59 0.00 -28.73 -14.62
CA TYR A 59 1.37 -28.24 -14.42
C TYR A 59 2.12 -28.11 -15.75
N LEU A 60 2.87 -27.02 -15.88
CA LEU A 60 3.66 -26.66 -17.07
C LEU A 60 4.89 -27.58 -17.17
N VAL A 61 4.99 -28.35 -18.26
CA VAL A 61 6.11 -29.29 -18.49
C VAL A 61 7.02 -28.73 -19.58
N ARG A 62 8.31 -28.66 -19.25
CA ARG A 62 9.50 -28.17 -20.02
C ARG A 62 9.74 -26.65 -20.04
N SER A 63 10.49 -26.19 -19.04
CA SER A 63 11.51 -25.16 -19.26
C SER A 63 12.82 -25.87 -19.61
N THR A 64 13.40 -25.58 -20.78
CA THR A 64 14.73 -26.07 -21.16
C THR A 64 15.78 -25.28 -20.39
N SER A 65 16.22 -25.83 -19.26
CA SER A 65 17.45 -25.43 -18.56
C SER A 65 17.92 -26.65 -17.76
N ASP A 66 18.65 -27.53 -18.42
CA ASP A 66 19.30 -28.67 -17.79
C ASP A 66 20.37 -28.18 -16.81
N LEU A 67 20.13 -28.35 -15.51
CA LEU A 67 21.12 -28.18 -14.46
C LEU A 67 21.34 -29.54 -13.79
N LYS A 68 22.32 -30.28 -14.31
CA LYS A 68 22.87 -31.47 -13.64
C LYS A 68 23.60 -30.99 -12.39
N LEU A 69 23.08 -31.36 -11.22
CA LEU A 69 23.75 -31.20 -9.95
C LEU A 69 24.90 -32.22 -9.86
N PHE A 70 26.14 -31.75 -9.91
CA PHE A 70 27.28 -32.51 -9.40
C PHE A 70 27.63 -31.98 -8.01
N ALA A 71 27.80 -32.91 -7.06
CA ALA A 71 28.17 -32.65 -5.69
C ALA A 71 29.66 -32.28 -5.59
N SER A 72 29.99 -31.00 -5.77
CA SER A 72 31.23 -30.39 -5.25
C SER A 72 31.12 -28.88 -5.36
N GLY A 73 31.16 -28.17 -4.22
CA GLY A 73 30.95 -26.74 -4.13
C GLY A 73 32.07 -25.90 -4.76
N SER A 74 31.68 -24.85 -5.47
CA SER A 74 32.37 -23.55 -5.58
C SER A 74 31.53 -22.62 -6.45
N PHE A 75 31.09 -21.46 -5.93
CA PHE A 75 30.32 -20.47 -6.68
C PHE A 75 31.18 -19.22 -6.90
N LYS A 76 31.45 -18.88 -8.16
CA LYS A 76 32.05 -17.61 -8.59
C LYS A 76 31.00 -16.86 -9.42
N ARG A 77 30.59 -15.69 -8.94
CA ARG A 77 29.63 -14.79 -9.59
C ARG A 77 30.36 -14.01 -10.68
N PHE A 78 29.83 -14.00 -11.90
CA PHE A 78 30.21 -13.04 -12.94
C PHE A 78 28.99 -12.20 -13.29
N ASP A 79 29.21 -10.88 -13.32
CA ASP A 79 28.22 -9.86 -13.62
C ASP A 79 27.83 -9.84 -15.10
N SER A 80 26.60 -9.38 -15.32
CA SER A 80 25.97 -9.19 -16.63
C SER A 80 26.71 -8.16 -17.47
N VAL A 81 27.06 -8.53 -18.70
CA VAL A 81 27.62 -7.62 -19.70
C VAL A 81 26.49 -6.87 -20.37
N ASP A 82 26.38 -5.57 -20.09
CA ASP A 82 25.65 -4.62 -20.93
C ASP A 82 26.33 -4.50 -22.29
N ARG A 83 25.51 -4.53 -23.34
CA ARG A 83 25.94 -4.45 -24.74
C ARG A 83 25.63 -3.05 -25.25
N ASP A 84 26.56 -2.13 -25.03
CA ASP A 84 26.49 -0.80 -25.65
C ASP A 84 26.98 -0.80 -27.10
N PHE A 85 26.28 0.01 -27.87
CA PHE A 85 26.45 0.27 -29.29
C PHE A 85 27.77 1.00 -29.58
N ARG A 86 28.34 0.73 -30.76
CA ARG A 86 29.61 1.24 -31.29
C ARG A 86 29.71 2.78 -31.27
N GLU A 87 30.84 3.30 -30.80
CA GLU A 87 31.46 4.48 -31.40
C GLU A 87 33.00 4.43 -31.34
N THR A 88 33.56 4.55 -32.55
CA THR A 88 34.89 4.91 -33.07
C THR A 88 36.13 5.02 -32.16
N LEU A 89 37.19 4.30 -32.58
CA LEU A 89 38.60 4.47 -32.20
C LEU A 89 39.11 5.92 -32.38
N VAL A 90 39.81 6.46 -31.38
CA VAL A 90 41.05 7.23 -31.57
C VAL A 90 42.04 6.89 -30.43
N THR A 91 43.21 6.45 -30.85
CA THR A 91 44.40 6.04 -30.08
C THR A 91 45.05 7.22 -29.35
N THR A 92 45.69 7.00 -28.19
CA THR A 92 47.09 7.37 -27.90
C THR A 92 47.47 7.15 -26.41
N ASN A 93 48.58 6.41 -26.21
CA ASN A 93 49.69 6.67 -25.25
C ASN A 93 49.38 6.65 -23.72
N LEU A 94 50.16 6.12 -22.78
CA LEU A 94 51.59 5.80 -22.62
C LEU A 94 51.76 4.82 -21.42
N THR A 95 52.86 4.07 -21.47
CA THR A 95 53.58 3.30 -20.43
C THR A 95 53.81 4.08 -19.10
N GLU A 96 53.99 3.51 -17.88
CA GLU A 96 55.09 2.61 -17.44
C GLU A 96 55.02 2.33 -15.90
N LYS A 97 55.60 1.19 -15.44
CA LYS A 97 56.17 0.83 -14.09
C LYS A 97 55.21 0.82 -12.86
N TRP A 98 55.28 -0.14 -11.92
CA TRP A 98 56.38 -0.42 -10.97
C TRP A 98 56.53 -1.90 -10.54
N LYS A 99 57.74 -2.20 -10.06
CA LYS A 99 58.39 -3.49 -9.78
C LYS A 99 57.92 -4.23 -8.52
N ALA A 100 58.18 -5.53 -8.51
CA ALA A 100 58.05 -6.47 -7.40
C ALA A 100 59.34 -6.61 -6.56
N GLY A 101 59.18 -7.04 -5.30
CA GLY A 101 60.15 -7.81 -4.52
C GLY A 101 60.55 -7.18 -3.17
N ASP A 102 60.15 -7.78 -2.05
CA ASP A 102 61.09 -8.48 -1.16
C ASP A 102 60.37 -9.38 -0.14
N GLU A 103 60.82 -10.64 -0.05
CA GLU A 103 60.46 -11.66 0.94
C GLU A 103 61.46 -11.58 2.09
N ASN A 104 61.01 -11.48 3.36
CA ASN A 104 61.64 -12.06 4.56
C ASN A 104 61.02 -11.47 5.85
N ASN A 105 59.96 -12.09 6.37
CA ASN A 105 59.73 -12.17 7.82
C ASN A 105 58.70 -13.27 8.16
N PRO A 106 58.93 -14.09 9.22
CA PRO A 106 58.09 -15.25 9.54
C PRO A 106 56.74 -14.86 10.17
N MET A 107 55.77 -15.71 9.88
CA MET A 107 54.33 -15.58 10.10
C MET A 107 53.91 -15.72 11.59
N PRO A 108 53.11 -14.79 12.16
CA PRO A 108 52.41 -14.99 13.44
C PRO A 108 51.08 -15.76 13.26
N PRO A 109 50.55 -16.40 14.33
CA PRO A 109 49.51 -17.44 14.25
C PRO A 109 48.12 -16.91 13.83
N PRO A 110 47.21 -17.79 13.35
CA PRO A 110 45.93 -17.38 12.79
C PRO A 110 44.99 -16.82 13.87
N PHE A 111 44.58 -15.57 13.69
CA PHE A 111 43.48 -14.96 14.43
C PHE A 111 42.13 -15.52 13.94
N THR A 112 41.30 -15.89 14.91
CA THR A 112 39.90 -16.30 14.77
C THR A 112 39.05 -15.28 13.99
N LEU A 113 38.29 -15.78 13.03
CA LEU A 113 37.37 -15.03 12.17
C LEU A 113 36.27 -14.33 12.98
N GLN A 114 36.24 -12.99 12.93
CA GLN A 114 35.02 -12.20 13.04
C GLN A 114 34.60 -11.80 11.61
N PRO A 115 33.34 -12.01 11.19
CA PRO A 115 32.89 -11.56 9.88
C PRO A 115 32.64 -10.04 9.88
N SER A 116 33.43 -9.34 9.07
CA SER A 116 33.29 -7.92 8.75
C SER A 116 32.26 -7.68 7.65
N ALA A 117 31.44 -6.64 7.88
CA ALA A 117 30.94 -5.66 6.93
C ALA A 117 30.34 -6.15 5.59
N THR A 118 29.01 -6.25 5.55
CA THR A 118 28.24 -6.11 4.31
C THR A 118 28.02 -4.63 4.02
N SER A 119 28.44 -4.21 2.83
CA SER A 119 28.35 -2.86 2.29
C SER A 119 26.91 -2.37 2.06
N ASN A 120 26.60 -1.24 2.68
CA ASN A 120 25.87 -0.07 2.15
C ASN A 120 24.60 -0.28 1.29
N THR A 121 23.44 -0.16 1.94
CA THR A 121 22.32 0.66 1.45
C THR A 121 21.89 1.60 2.57
N LEU A 122 22.08 2.89 2.33
CA LEU A 122 21.88 4.01 3.25
C LEU A 122 20.38 4.18 3.58
N SER A 123 19.89 3.54 4.65
CA SER A 123 18.67 3.95 5.33
C SER A 123 19.02 5.16 6.22
N LYS A 124 18.49 6.33 5.87
CA LYS A 124 18.50 7.49 6.77
C LYS A 124 17.44 7.24 7.84
N ASP A 125 17.84 6.48 8.87
CA ASP A 125 17.01 6.12 10.01
C ASP A 125 17.01 7.26 11.04
N SER A 126 16.04 8.16 10.91
CA SER A 126 15.69 9.13 11.96
C SER A 126 15.26 8.38 13.22
N THR A 127 16.19 8.23 14.17
CA THR A 127 16.05 7.46 15.41
C THR A 127 15.73 8.40 16.55
N ILE A 128 14.68 8.17 17.40
CA ILE A 128 14.50 8.67 18.80
C ILE A 128 13.13 8.40 19.48
N PRO A 129 12.98 8.47 20.84
CA PRO A 129 13.95 8.90 21.87
C PRO A 129 14.51 7.82 22.78
N ILE A 130 15.59 8.20 23.47
CA ILE A 130 16.14 7.50 24.62
C ILE A 130 15.15 7.51 25.78
N LEU A 131 14.66 6.33 26.15
CA LEU A 131 13.82 6.10 27.32
C LEU A 131 14.69 5.80 28.54
N LYS A 132 14.59 6.57 29.65
CA LYS A 132 15.07 6.13 30.98
C LYS A 132 13.91 5.65 31.84
N THR A 133 13.70 4.33 31.95
CA THR A 133 12.63 3.74 32.79
C THR A 133 13.17 3.18 34.08
N SER A 134 12.68 3.68 35.21
CA SER A 134 12.94 3.12 36.54
C SER A 134 11.60 2.85 37.21
N THR A 135 11.41 1.63 37.72
CA THR A 135 10.33 1.36 38.68
C THR A 135 10.78 1.88 40.05
N GLY A 136 10.05 2.84 40.62
CA GLY A 136 10.14 3.13 42.05
C GLY A 136 9.32 2.11 42.84
N GLU A 137 9.52 2.02 44.16
CA GLU A 137 8.82 1.06 45.04
C GLU A 137 7.28 1.21 45.10
N ASN A 138 6.71 2.22 44.42
CA ASN A 138 5.28 2.43 44.26
C ASN A 138 4.90 2.29 42.79
N SER A 139 3.68 1.82 42.49
CA SER A 139 3.04 1.55 41.17
C SER A 139 3.13 2.65 40.09
N PHE A 140 4.31 3.20 39.85
CA PHE A 140 4.57 4.32 38.98
C PHE A 140 5.79 4.02 38.10
N LEU A 141 5.63 4.27 36.81
CA LEU A 141 6.67 4.22 35.79
C LEU A 141 7.16 5.63 35.53
N PHE A 142 8.46 5.84 35.74
CA PHE A 142 9.10 7.07 35.31
C PHE A 142 9.57 6.96 33.86
N VAL A 143 9.20 7.91 33.03
CA VAL A 143 9.60 7.98 31.62
C VAL A 143 10.31 9.29 31.37
N SER A 144 11.62 9.23 31.10
CA SER A 144 12.39 10.41 30.69
C SER A 144 12.59 10.44 29.17
N ILE A 145 12.28 11.56 28.54
CA ILE A 145 12.53 11.85 27.11
C ILE A 145 13.73 12.78 27.05
N LEU A 146 14.84 12.28 26.49
CA LEU A 146 16.11 13.01 26.51
C LEU A 146 16.31 13.90 25.29
N GLU A 147 16.44 13.32 24.09
CA GLU A 147 16.77 14.04 22.86
C GLU A 147 16.20 13.37 21.62
N ALA A 148 15.98 14.14 20.55
CA ALA A 148 15.81 13.71 19.15
C ALA A 148 17.02 14.07 18.27
N LYS A 149 17.14 13.41 17.11
CA LYS A 149 18.29 13.41 16.21
C LYS A 149 17.77 13.12 14.82
N GLU A 150 18.33 13.85 13.87
CA GLU A 150 18.04 13.68 12.44
C GLU A 150 16.54 13.71 12.12
N LEU A 151 15.76 14.54 12.83
CA LEU A 151 14.35 14.71 12.51
C LEU A 151 14.21 15.35 11.13
N LEU A 152 13.51 14.65 10.22
CA LEU A 152 13.22 15.13 8.89
C LEU A 152 11.80 15.73 8.86
N GLY A 153 11.69 16.94 8.31
CA GLY A 153 10.41 17.61 8.15
C GLY A 153 9.58 17.02 7.01
N SER A 154 8.27 17.23 7.05
CA SER A 154 7.35 16.79 5.99
C SER A 154 7.64 17.45 4.62
N ASN A 155 8.41 18.55 4.58
CA ASN A 155 8.76 19.27 3.37
C ASN A 155 10.27 19.17 3.14
N LYS A 156 10.67 18.86 1.90
CA LYS A 156 12.07 18.67 1.47
C LYS A 156 12.92 19.95 1.45
N GLU A 157 12.46 21.00 2.14
CA GLU A 157 13.21 22.24 2.33
C GLU A 157 13.85 22.20 3.73
N ASP A 158 15.06 22.73 3.86
CA ASP A 158 15.82 22.78 5.11
C ASP A 158 15.22 23.74 6.16
N ILE A 159 13.91 23.67 6.38
CA ILE A 159 13.20 24.49 7.35
C ILE A 159 13.43 23.88 8.73
N LEU A 160 13.87 24.71 9.67
CA LEU A 160 14.01 24.37 11.08
C LEU A 160 12.61 24.06 11.65
N LEU A 161 12.49 22.97 12.40
CA LEU A 161 11.20 22.44 12.85
C LEU A 161 11.01 22.75 14.34
N ASP A 162 9.86 23.31 14.69
CA ASP A 162 9.38 23.28 16.07
C ASP A 162 8.82 21.90 16.35
N THR A 163 9.28 21.23 17.39
CA THR A 163 8.93 19.82 17.66
C THR A 163 8.51 19.59 19.10
N TYR A 164 7.65 18.59 19.29
CA TYR A 164 7.28 18.08 20.61
C TYR A 164 6.96 16.59 20.53
N VAL A 165 7.05 15.89 21.66
CA VAL A 165 6.79 14.45 21.76
C VAL A 165 5.57 14.21 22.62
N ARG A 166 4.69 13.32 22.16
CA ARG A 166 3.62 12.74 22.96
C ARG A 166 3.97 11.31 23.33
N VAL A 167 3.67 10.95 24.57
CA VAL A 167 3.88 9.60 25.09
C VAL A 167 2.56 9.04 25.56
N PHE A 168 2.25 7.81 25.17
CA PHE A 168 1.06 7.09 25.57
C PHE A 168 1.44 5.75 26.17
N LEU A 169 0.70 5.32 27.18
CA LEU A 169 0.76 3.96 27.68
C LEU A 169 -0.30 3.12 26.97
N LEU A 170 0.09 2.18 26.11
CA LEU A 170 -0.83 1.29 25.41
C LEU A 170 -1.12 0.04 26.26
N PRO A 171 -2.35 -0.53 26.18
CA PRO A 171 -3.46 -0.15 25.27
C PRO A 171 -4.28 1.06 25.74
N ASP A 172 -4.13 1.48 27.00
CA ASP A 172 -4.90 2.53 27.65
C ASP A 172 -4.47 3.94 27.18
N LYS A 173 -4.92 4.36 25.99
CA LYS A 173 -4.63 5.71 25.43
C LYS A 173 -5.07 6.90 26.29
N ILE A 174 -5.73 6.64 27.43
CA ILE A 174 -6.16 7.61 28.44
C ILE A 174 -4.94 8.23 29.15
N SER A 175 -3.93 7.42 29.45
CA SER A 175 -2.70 7.90 30.09
C SER A 175 -1.75 8.45 29.03
N ASN A 176 -1.73 9.78 28.88
CA ASN A 176 -0.87 10.48 27.95
C ASN A 176 -0.02 11.55 28.64
N ALA A 177 1.11 11.87 28.04
CA ALA A 177 1.96 12.99 28.44
C ALA A 177 2.50 13.70 27.19
N GLN A 178 2.85 14.98 27.33
CA GLN A 178 3.36 15.79 26.24
C GLN A 178 4.52 16.66 26.73
N THR A 179 5.59 16.74 25.93
CA THR A 179 6.68 17.70 26.15
C THR A 179 6.26 19.12 25.81
N LYS A 180 7.08 20.08 26.23
CA LYS A 180 7.09 21.42 25.67
C LYS A 180 7.45 21.38 24.18
N ILE A 181 7.16 22.49 23.51
CA ILE A 181 7.54 22.70 22.12
C ILE A 181 8.98 23.24 22.11
N TYR A 182 9.86 22.54 21.42
CA TYR A 182 11.26 22.91 21.23
C TYR A 182 11.44 23.44 19.82
N LYS A 183 11.87 24.69 19.71
CA LYS A 183 11.88 25.41 18.45
C LYS A 183 13.12 25.13 17.62
N ASP A 184 12.93 25.23 16.32
CA ASP A 184 13.97 25.36 15.31
C ASP A 184 15.15 24.38 15.44
N SER A 185 14.88 23.08 15.65
CA SER A 185 15.94 22.08 15.82
C SER A 185 15.63 20.74 15.18
N ARG A 186 16.62 20.19 14.45
CA ARG A 186 16.63 18.80 13.97
C ARG A 186 17.05 17.80 15.03
N ASN A 187 17.72 18.30 16.07
CA ASN A 187 18.24 17.52 17.17
C ASN A 187 17.78 18.12 18.52
N PRO A 188 16.47 18.21 18.78
CA PRO A 188 15.94 18.82 20.00
C PRO A 188 16.32 18.01 21.25
N SER A 189 16.77 18.70 22.29
CA SER A 189 17.06 18.11 23.61
C SER A 189 15.90 18.41 24.57
N TYR A 190 14.92 17.51 24.65
CA TYR A 190 13.74 17.66 25.51
C TYR A 190 14.09 17.65 27.00
N LYS A 191 14.83 16.63 27.46
CA LYS A 191 15.21 16.41 28.88
C LYS A 191 14.03 16.53 29.86
N GLU A 192 12.86 16.03 29.48
CA GLU A 192 11.64 16.04 30.30
C GLU A 192 11.37 14.66 30.91
N ARG A 193 10.69 14.63 32.06
CA ARG A 193 10.35 13.40 32.79
C ARG A 193 8.88 13.38 33.14
N PHE A 194 8.24 12.27 32.84
CA PHE A 194 6.82 12.01 33.08
C PHE A 194 6.64 10.84 34.04
N LEU A 195 5.52 10.85 34.73
CA LEU A 195 5.08 9.82 35.66
C LEU A 195 3.83 9.17 35.08
N PHE A 196 3.85 7.85 34.95
CA PHE A 196 2.69 7.05 34.55
C PHE A 196 2.33 6.10 35.68
N GLU A 197 1.06 5.99 36.02
CA GLU A 197 0.59 4.95 36.93
C GLU A 197 0.66 3.61 36.20
N LEU A 198 1.42 2.66 36.77
CA LEU A 198 1.60 1.33 36.22
C LEU A 198 1.70 0.32 37.36
N HIS A 199 0.71 -0.57 37.43
CA HIS A 199 0.76 -1.69 38.36
C HIS A 199 1.77 -2.74 37.85
N PRO A 200 2.67 -3.27 38.73
CA PRO A 200 3.69 -4.24 38.33
C PRO A 200 3.13 -5.50 37.66
N ARG A 201 1.87 -5.87 37.95
CA ARG A 201 1.17 -7.01 37.35
C ARG A 201 0.78 -6.78 35.88
N GLU A 202 0.58 -5.53 35.48
CA GLU A 202 0.16 -5.15 34.13
C GLU A 202 1.33 -4.79 33.23
N GLN A 203 2.52 -4.60 33.79
CA GLN A 203 3.72 -4.14 33.07
C GLN A 203 4.05 -5.01 31.84
N CYS A 204 3.93 -6.33 31.94
CA CYS A 204 4.24 -7.26 30.84
C CYS A 204 3.29 -7.15 29.63
N GLN A 205 2.13 -6.51 29.80
CA GLN A 205 1.12 -6.37 28.76
C GLN A 205 1.04 -4.94 28.19
N LYS A 206 1.82 -3.99 28.74
CA LYS A 206 1.80 -2.59 28.30
C LYS A 206 3.02 -2.22 27.46
N SER A 207 2.83 -1.23 26.60
CA SER A 207 3.89 -0.63 25.79
C SER A 207 3.84 0.88 25.91
N LEU A 208 4.98 1.55 25.82
CA LEU A 208 5.06 2.99 25.62
C LEU A 208 5.08 3.30 24.13
N CYS A 209 4.17 4.16 23.68
CA CYS A 209 4.17 4.70 22.32
C CYS A 209 4.64 6.16 22.35
N PHE A 210 5.60 6.49 21.51
CA PHE A 210 6.16 7.82 21.35
C PHE A 210 5.77 8.36 19.98
N GLN A 211 5.16 9.54 19.94
CA GLN A 211 4.78 10.22 18.71
C GLN A 211 5.46 11.58 18.66
N VAL A 212 6.30 11.79 17.66
CA VAL A 212 7.04 13.05 17.47
C VAL A 212 6.30 13.90 16.46
N TYR A 213 5.93 15.12 16.85
CA TYR A 213 5.22 16.06 16.01
C TYR A 213 6.09 17.27 15.69
N SER A 214 5.94 17.80 14.47
CA SER A 214 6.35 19.15 14.10
C SER A 214 5.14 20.08 14.16
N THR A 215 5.30 21.26 14.76
CA THR A 215 4.31 22.32 14.75
C THR A 215 4.77 23.48 13.87
N SER A 216 3.88 24.06 13.08
CA SER A 216 4.17 25.27 12.30
C SER A 216 2.94 26.16 12.29
N ASN A 217 3.03 27.36 12.89
CA ASN A 217 2.05 28.46 13.05
C ASN A 217 0.58 28.10 13.40
N LEU A 218 -0.01 27.05 12.80
CA LEU A 218 -1.37 26.55 12.98
C LEU A 218 -1.52 25.03 12.71
N SER A 219 -0.48 24.31 12.29
CA SER A 219 -0.55 22.88 11.94
C SER A 219 0.39 22.03 12.79
N HIS A 220 -0.09 20.84 13.16
CA HIS A 220 0.70 19.80 13.86
C HIS A 220 0.82 18.60 12.93
N THR A 221 2.03 18.28 12.50
CA THR A 221 2.33 17.18 11.58
C THR A 221 3.09 16.10 12.32
N LEU A 222 2.65 14.84 12.22
CA LEU A 222 3.37 13.72 12.79
C LEU A 222 4.63 13.47 11.94
N ILE A 223 5.81 13.51 12.56
CA ILE A 223 7.09 13.16 11.94
C ILE A 223 7.28 11.65 11.93
N GLY A 224 6.93 10.99 13.03
CA GLY A 224 7.02 9.53 13.13
C GLY A 224 6.57 9.01 14.49
N GLU A 225 6.40 7.70 14.59
CA GLU A 225 6.04 7.01 15.82
C GLU A 225 6.97 5.85 16.13
N GLY A 226 7.18 5.58 17.41
CA GLY A 226 7.96 4.46 17.91
C GLY A 226 7.27 3.80 19.09
N GLU A 227 7.46 2.49 19.25
CA GLU A 227 6.90 1.71 20.35
C GLU A 227 8.01 1.03 21.15
N PHE A 228 7.89 1.06 22.47
CA PHE A 228 8.76 0.37 23.42
C PHE A 228 7.93 -0.56 24.31
N LYS A 229 8.14 -1.86 24.20
CA LYS A 229 7.42 -2.86 25.01
C LYS A 229 8.02 -2.93 26.40
N LEU A 230 7.17 -2.91 27.43
CA LEU A 230 7.62 -2.97 28.84
C LEU A 230 7.85 -4.41 29.34
N ASN A 231 7.77 -5.39 28.43
CA ASN A 231 7.80 -6.83 28.72
C ASN A 231 9.19 -7.39 29.07
N ASP A 232 10.21 -6.53 29.09
CA ASP A 232 11.56 -6.94 29.45
C ASP A 232 11.77 -6.80 30.96
N ALA A 233 12.25 -7.88 31.60
CA ALA A 233 12.41 -8.02 33.06
C ALA A 233 13.42 -7.03 33.71
N SER A 234 13.89 -6.04 32.95
CA SER A 234 14.99 -5.12 33.24
C SER A 234 14.56 -3.75 33.78
N LEU A 235 13.26 -3.44 33.90
CA LEU A 235 12.79 -2.14 34.42
C LEU A 235 13.09 -1.88 35.92
N ARG A 236 13.59 -2.89 36.64
CA ARG A 236 14.10 -2.74 38.02
C ARG A 236 15.27 -1.78 38.10
N GLN A 237 16.03 -1.65 37.02
CA GLN A 237 17.10 -0.66 36.89
C GLN A 237 16.73 0.38 35.84
N PRO A 238 17.26 1.61 35.93
CA PRO A 238 17.06 2.62 34.91
C PRO A 238 17.59 2.20 33.53
N VAL A 239 16.73 1.64 32.67
CA VAL A 239 17.09 1.24 31.30
C VAL A 239 17.09 2.47 30.41
N THR A 240 18.15 2.69 29.63
CA THR A 240 18.34 3.83 28.71
C THR A 240 18.49 3.30 27.27
N THR A 241 17.49 3.50 26.39
CA THR A 241 17.54 2.92 25.03
C THR A 241 16.87 3.77 23.95
N TRP A 242 17.44 3.74 22.74
CA TRP A 242 16.90 4.43 21.55
C TRP A 242 15.68 3.71 20.97
N VAL A 243 14.63 4.45 20.66
CA VAL A 243 13.47 3.96 19.91
C VAL A 243 13.55 4.46 18.47
N THR A 244 13.46 3.57 17.49
CA THR A 244 13.42 3.96 16.07
C THR A 244 12.05 4.53 15.73
N LEU A 245 12.03 5.72 15.10
CA LEU A 245 10.79 6.26 14.57
C LEU A 245 10.49 5.61 13.24
N THR A 246 9.35 4.95 13.17
CA THR A 246 8.79 4.57 11.88
C THR A 246 8.14 5.81 11.28
N ASP A 247 8.47 6.12 10.02
CA ASP A 247 7.67 7.01 9.19
C ASP A 247 6.32 6.32 8.98
N THR A 248 5.44 6.51 9.95
CA THR A 248 4.02 6.37 9.73
C THR A 248 3.60 7.51 8.83
N GLY A 249 3.92 7.34 7.56
CA GLY A 249 3.25 8.00 6.46
C GLY A 249 1.71 7.89 6.53
N GLN A 250 1.24 7.01 7.41
CA GLN A 250 0.00 7.08 8.13
C GLN A 250 -0.15 8.40 8.90
N ARG A 251 -0.70 9.41 8.21
CA ARG A 251 -1.90 10.03 8.78
C ARG A 251 -2.75 8.85 9.25
N THR A 252 -2.98 8.65 10.55
CA THR A 252 -4.04 7.75 11.01
C THR A 252 -5.30 8.33 10.41
N SER A 253 -5.67 7.86 9.21
CA SER A 253 -6.84 8.37 8.54
C SER A 253 -7.98 8.06 9.49
N GLU A 254 -8.73 9.10 9.85
CA GLU A 254 -9.92 8.96 10.67
C GLU A 254 -10.90 7.94 10.08
N PHE A 255 -10.75 7.57 8.80
CA PHE A 255 -11.64 6.70 8.05
C PHE A 255 -10.97 5.42 7.53
N GLY A 256 -9.67 5.20 7.81
CA GLY A 256 -8.90 4.03 7.37
C GLY A 256 -8.09 4.21 6.09
N GLU A 257 -7.48 3.14 5.59
CA GLU A 257 -6.58 3.18 4.43
C GLU A 257 -6.96 2.13 3.39
N ILE A 258 -6.69 2.43 2.12
CA ILE A 258 -6.90 1.54 0.99
C ILE A 258 -5.59 1.29 0.23
N PHE A 259 -5.36 0.03 -0.15
CA PHE A 259 -4.24 -0.40 -0.97
C PHE A 259 -4.76 -0.84 -2.35
N PHE A 260 -4.25 -0.20 -3.39
CA PHE A 260 -4.60 -0.55 -4.76
C PHE A 260 -3.41 -0.30 -5.69
N SER A 261 -3.43 -0.95 -6.85
CA SER A 261 -2.45 -0.74 -7.90
C SER A 261 -3.04 -0.05 -9.12
N LEU A 262 -2.20 0.72 -9.80
CA LEU A 262 -2.49 1.37 -11.07
C LEU A 262 -1.53 0.87 -12.14
N SER A 263 -2.04 0.57 -13.33
CA SER A 263 -1.22 0.33 -14.51
C SER A 263 -1.91 0.89 -15.74
N TYR A 264 -1.15 1.52 -16.62
CA TYR A 264 -1.65 2.00 -17.90
C TYR A 264 -0.95 1.31 -19.06
N LEU A 265 -1.72 0.84 -20.04
CA LEU A 265 -1.27 0.27 -21.29
C LEU A 265 -1.71 1.18 -22.45
N PRO A 266 -0.81 2.02 -23.01
CA PRO A 266 -1.18 2.99 -24.05
C PRO A 266 -1.69 2.34 -25.34
N THR A 267 -1.08 1.24 -25.78
CA THR A 267 -1.44 0.56 -27.04
C THR A 267 -2.89 0.10 -27.09
N ALA A 268 -3.47 -0.23 -25.94
CA ALA A 268 -4.86 -0.65 -25.81
C ALA A 268 -5.72 0.41 -25.10
N GLU A 269 -5.18 1.61 -24.89
CA GLU A 269 -5.81 2.71 -24.14
C GLU A 269 -6.40 2.24 -22.80
N ARG A 270 -5.71 1.33 -22.11
CA ARG A 270 -6.28 0.57 -21.01
C ARG A 270 -5.71 1.02 -19.68
N LEU A 271 -6.56 1.63 -18.83
CA LEU A 271 -6.25 1.95 -17.44
C LEU A 271 -6.81 0.86 -16.52
N THR A 272 -5.94 0.14 -15.83
CA THR A 272 -6.31 -0.92 -14.90
C THR A 272 -6.06 -0.47 -13.46
N VAL A 273 -7.08 -0.61 -12.63
CA VAL A 273 -7.08 -0.35 -11.19
C VAL A 273 -7.33 -1.68 -10.48
N VAL A 274 -6.34 -2.22 -9.76
CA VAL A 274 -6.55 -3.42 -8.95
C VAL A 274 -6.75 -3.00 -7.52
N VAL A 275 -7.97 -3.15 -7.01
CA VAL A 275 -8.30 -2.90 -5.61
C VAL A 275 -7.87 -4.14 -4.82
N VAL A 276 -6.84 -4.02 -3.98
CA VAL A 276 -6.22 -5.18 -3.32
C VAL A 276 -6.85 -5.40 -1.96
N LYS A 277 -6.70 -4.45 -1.03
CA LYS A 277 -7.20 -4.56 0.34
C LYS A 277 -7.40 -3.21 1.01
N ALA A 278 -8.13 -3.17 2.11
CA ALA A 278 -8.22 -2.01 2.99
C ALA A 278 -7.94 -2.41 4.44
N ARG A 279 -7.57 -1.44 5.28
CA ARG A 279 -7.31 -1.67 6.72
C ARG A 279 -7.75 -0.47 7.54
N HIS A 280 -7.98 -0.73 8.83
CA HIS A 280 -8.36 0.29 9.83
C HIS A 280 -9.61 1.10 9.40
N LEU A 281 -10.54 0.48 8.66
CA LEU A 281 -11.78 1.14 8.27
C LEU A 281 -12.60 1.49 9.51
N LYS A 282 -13.17 2.70 9.54
CA LYS A 282 -14.11 3.11 10.58
C LYS A 282 -15.52 3.15 10.00
N PHE A 283 -16.36 2.23 10.46
CA PHE A 283 -17.76 2.15 10.07
C PHE A 283 -18.62 3.08 10.93
N GLN A 284 -19.86 3.31 10.50
CA GLN A 284 -20.80 4.08 11.32
C GLN A 284 -21.06 3.38 12.67
N ASN A 285 -21.26 4.19 13.71
CA ASN A 285 -21.45 3.75 15.10
C ASN A 285 -20.25 2.98 15.69
N GLU A 286 -19.04 3.26 15.20
CA GLU A 286 -17.78 2.65 15.68
C GLU A 286 -17.77 1.12 15.67
N ARG A 287 -18.58 0.50 14.80
CA ARG A 287 -18.62 -0.95 14.66
C ARG A 287 -17.26 -1.49 14.23
N GLU A 288 -16.85 -2.59 14.84
CA GLU A 288 -15.57 -3.22 14.54
C GLU A 288 -15.55 -3.95 13.20
N ALA A 289 -16.71 -4.35 12.68
CA ALA A 289 -16.87 -5.03 11.41
C ALA A 289 -18.07 -4.46 10.65
N GLY A 290 -18.02 -4.55 9.33
CA GLY A 290 -19.08 -4.10 8.45
C GLY A 290 -18.99 -4.82 7.11
N ASP A 291 -19.81 -4.37 6.16
CA ASP A 291 -19.89 -4.96 4.83
C ASP A 291 -19.27 -4.02 3.77
N PRO A 292 -17.93 -3.86 3.73
CA PRO A 292 -17.29 -2.90 2.84
C PRO A 292 -17.26 -3.34 1.37
N PHE A 293 -17.38 -2.35 0.49
CA PHE A 293 -17.11 -2.46 -0.94
C PHE A 293 -16.56 -1.13 -1.47
N VAL A 294 -15.88 -1.18 -2.62
CA VAL A 294 -15.21 0.00 -3.22
C VAL A 294 -15.90 0.38 -4.52
N LYS A 295 -16.30 1.64 -4.64
CA LYS A 295 -16.77 2.25 -5.89
C LYS A 295 -15.60 3.01 -6.52
N VAL A 296 -15.25 2.68 -7.75
CA VAL A 296 -14.21 3.37 -8.52
C VAL A 296 -14.87 4.21 -9.59
N TYR A 297 -14.73 5.52 -9.47
CA TYR A 297 -15.24 6.50 -10.41
C TYR A 297 -14.11 7.02 -11.29
N LEU A 298 -14.36 7.04 -12.60
CA LEU A 298 -13.54 7.75 -13.56
C LEU A 298 -14.18 9.13 -13.77
N LEU A 299 -13.42 10.18 -13.44
CA LEU A 299 -13.82 11.57 -13.58
C LEU A 299 -12.97 12.22 -14.67
N GLN A 300 -13.58 13.09 -15.47
CA GLN A 300 -12.89 13.94 -16.44
C GLN A 300 -13.40 15.37 -16.25
N ASN A 301 -12.49 16.31 -16.02
CA ASN A 301 -12.86 17.71 -15.73
C ASN A 301 -13.93 17.83 -14.61
N GLY A 302 -13.78 17.02 -13.56
CA GLY A 302 -14.70 16.97 -12.42
C GLY A 302 -16.03 16.23 -12.67
N LYS A 303 -16.36 15.85 -13.91
CA LYS A 303 -17.60 15.14 -14.25
C LYS A 303 -17.39 13.62 -14.25
N LYS A 304 -18.37 12.87 -13.74
CA LYS A 304 -18.35 11.40 -13.72
C LYS A 304 -18.58 10.83 -15.11
N VAL A 305 -17.57 10.17 -15.66
CA VAL A 305 -17.63 9.47 -16.96
C VAL A 305 -18.02 8.00 -16.77
N SER A 306 -17.40 7.32 -15.81
CA SER A 306 -17.66 5.91 -15.56
C SER A 306 -17.65 5.60 -14.07
N LYS A 307 -18.35 4.53 -13.69
CA LYS A 307 -18.42 4.02 -12.32
C LYS A 307 -18.43 2.51 -12.37
N LYS A 308 -17.53 1.88 -11.64
CA LYS A 308 -17.51 0.44 -11.38
C LYS A 308 -17.45 0.21 -9.87
N LYS A 309 -17.83 -0.98 -9.42
CA LYS A 309 -17.77 -1.35 -7.99
C LYS A 309 -17.18 -2.74 -7.83
N THR A 310 -16.52 -2.98 -6.70
CA THR A 310 -16.08 -4.31 -6.29
C THR A 310 -17.24 -5.12 -5.71
N THR A 311 -16.97 -6.40 -5.44
CA THR A 311 -17.82 -7.21 -4.57
C THR A 311 -17.83 -6.66 -3.14
N THR A 312 -18.91 -6.97 -2.42
CA THR A 312 -19.05 -6.63 -1.00
C THR A 312 -18.45 -7.76 -0.16
N LYS A 313 -17.53 -7.41 0.73
CA LYS A 313 -16.99 -8.33 1.75
C LYS A 313 -17.84 -8.19 3.00
N LYS A 314 -18.27 -9.30 3.61
CA LYS A 314 -19.21 -9.28 4.72
C LYS A 314 -18.51 -9.44 6.06
N GLY A 315 -18.87 -8.63 7.04
CA GLY A 315 -18.34 -8.74 8.42
C GLY A 315 -16.82 -8.59 8.54
N GLU A 316 -16.18 -7.80 7.66
CA GLU A 316 -14.72 -7.66 7.62
C GLU A 316 -14.26 -6.23 7.96
N ARG A 317 -13.31 -6.09 8.90
CA ARG A 317 -12.65 -4.80 9.24
C ARG A 317 -11.50 -4.43 8.29
N CYS A 318 -10.82 -5.46 7.79
CA CYS A 318 -9.63 -5.36 6.94
C CYS A 318 -9.88 -6.13 5.64
N PRO A 319 -10.80 -5.66 4.77
CA PRO A 319 -11.28 -6.45 3.66
C PRO A 319 -10.21 -6.68 2.59
N ILE A 320 -10.21 -7.88 2.02
CA ILE A 320 -9.37 -8.24 0.86
C ILE A 320 -10.27 -8.39 -0.37
N PHE A 321 -10.07 -7.51 -1.35
CA PHE A 321 -10.83 -7.48 -2.59
C PHE A 321 -10.12 -8.29 -3.68
N ASN A 322 -8.88 -7.96 -4.00
CA ASN A 322 -8.12 -8.49 -5.14
C ASN A 322 -8.88 -8.42 -6.46
N GLU A 323 -9.59 -7.32 -6.70
CA GLU A 323 -10.47 -7.15 -7.86
C GLU A 323 -9.89 -6.15 -8.86
N SER A 324 -9.86 -6.54 -10.13
CA SER A 324 -9.36 -5.72 -11.23
C SER A 324 -10.51 -4.96 -11.89
N ILE A 325 -10.36 -3.64 -11.96
CA ILE A 325 -11.31 -2.72 -12.58
C ILE A 325 -10.61 -2.03 -13.75
N ILE A 326 -11.16 -2.21 -14.94
CA ILE A 326 -10.56 -1.72 -16.18
C ILE A 326 -11.40 -0.59 -16.76
N PHE A 327 -10.73 0.49 -17.18
CA PHE A 327 -11.31 1.61 -17.93
C PHE A 327 -10.62 1.75 -19.28
N ASN A 328 -11.40 2.10 -20.31
CA ASN A 328 -10.85 2.53 -21.60
C ASN A 328 -10.62 4.05 -21.53
N VAL A 329 -9.35 4.45 -21.62
CA VAL A 329 -8.86 5.81 -21.38
C VAL A 329 -7.82 6.15 -22.45
N PRO A 330 -8.16 7.00 -23.42
CA PRO A 330 -7.21 7.48 -24.41
C PRO A 330 -6.01 8.20 -23.80
N ALA A 331 -4.84 8.08 -24.42
CA ALA A 331 -3.60 8.63 -23.85
C ALA A 331 -3.66 10.17 -23.71
N HIS A 332 -4.29 10.85 -24.67
CA HIS A 332 -4.39 12.31 -24.69
C HIS A 332 -5.24 12.89 -23.55
N VAL A 333 -6.16 12.12 -22.95
CA VAL A 333 -7.02 12.59 -21.85
C VAL A 333 -6.45 12.30 -20.46
N LEU A 334 -5.34 11.56 -20.34
CA LEU A 334 -4.75 11.16 -19.05
C LEU A 334 -4.42 12.35 -18.13
N GLN A 335 -4.10 13.51 -18.69
CA GLN A 335 -3.80 14.73 -17.91
C GLN A 335 -5.03 15.38 -17.30
N THR A 336 -6.23 15.05 -17.80
CA THR A 336 -7.53 15.62 -17.38
C THR A 336 -8.37 14.66 -16.54
N ILE A 337 -7.93 13.40 -16.46
CA ILE A 337 -8.64 12.34 -15.77
C ILE A 337 -8.24 12.27 -14.31
N GLN A 338 -9.23 11.94 -13.47
CA GLN A 338 -9.06 11.60 -12.07
C GLN A 338 -9.83 10.31 -11.76
N LEU A 339 -9.23 9.45 -10.97
CA LEU A 339 -9.87 8.31 -10.34
C LEU A 339 -10.30 8.69 -8.92
N ARG A 340 -11.57 8.50 -8.59
CA ARG A 340 -12.05 8.56 -7.20
C ARG A 340 -12.40 7.16 -6.74
N LEU A 341 -11.68 6.64 -5.76
CA LEU A 341 -12.01 5.38 -5.09
C LEU A 341 -12.76 5.73 -3.81
N THR A 342 -13.98 5.24 -3.66
CA THR A 342 -14.84 5.48 -2.50
C THR A 342 -15.15 4.16 -1.82
N VAL A 343 -14.69 4.01 -0.59
CA VAL A 343 -15.06 2.87 0.28
C VAL A 343 -16.44 3.17 0.87
N SER A 344 -17.36 2.23 0.71
CA SER A 344 -18.72 2.30 1.23
C SER A 344 -19.06 1.03 1.99
N GLU A 345 -19.91 1.15 2.99
CA GLU A 345 -20.51 0.05 3.74
C GLU A 345 -21.90 -0.22 3.17
N ALA A 346 -22.20 -1.48 2.86
CA ALA A 346 -23.55 -1.92 2.57
C ALA A 346 -24.31 -2.12 3.90
N ILE A 347 -25.45 -1.47 4.05
CA ILE A 347 -26.30 -1.61 5.23
C ILE A 347 -27.56 -2.33 4.76
N SER A 348 -27.64 -3.62 5.04
CA SER A 348 -28.85 -4.41 4.85
C SER A 348 -29.73 -4.27 6.07
N ASN A 349 -30.78 -3.45 5.96
CA ASN A 349 -31.92 -3.53 6.88
C ASN A 349 -33.00 -4.40 6.22
N GLU A 350 -33.80 -5.09 7.02
CA GLU A 350 -34.76 -6.12 6.59
C GLU A 350 -35.71 -5.68 5.46
N ASN A 351 -35.91 -4.37 5.26
CA ASN A 351 -36.80 -3.83 4.24
C ASN A 351 -36.14 -2.83 3.26
N ASN A 352 -34.83 -2.51 3.38
CA ASN A 352 -34.18 -1.59 2.43
C ASN A 352 -32.64 -1.68 2.44
N SER A 353 -32.02 -1.67 1.25
CA SER A 353 -30.56 -1.61 1.11
C SER A 353 -30.09 -0.16 1.10
N SER A 354 -29.52 0.30 2.22
CA SER A 354 -28.88 1.62 2.29
C SER A 354 -27.35 1.49 2.20
N GLN A 355 -26.66 2.58 1.90
CA GLN A 355 -25.20 2.57 1.75
C GLN A 355 -24.61 3.76 2.48
N SER A 356 -23.62 3.52 3.33
CA SER A 356 -22.86 4.59 3.99
C SER A 356 -21.49 4.75 3.35
N VAL A 357 -21.03 6.00 3.22
CA VAL A 357 -19.68 6.29 2.72
C VAL A 357 -18.73 6.38 3.90
N VAL A 358 -17.73 5.50 3.93
CA VAL A 358 -16.64 5.51 4.92
C VAL A 358 -15.67 6.62 4.58
N GLY A 359 -15.17 6.63 3.34
CA GLY A 359 -14.23 7.64 2.87
C GLY A 359 -13.82 7.42 1.43
N HIS A 360 -13.00 8.32 0.91
CA HIS A 360 -12.55 8.27 -0.47
C HIS A 360 -11.12 8.79 -0.64
N VAL A 361 -10.50 8.40 -1.76
CA VAL A 361 -9.24 8.94 -2.26
C VAL A 361 -9.42 9.35 -3.71
N ILE A 362 -8.80 10.46 -4.10
CA ILE A 362 -8.75 10.95 -5.48
C ILE A 362 -7.31 10.88 -5.97
N VAL A 363 -7.09 10.22 -7.09
CA VAL A 363 -5.79 10.05 -7.75
C VAL A 363 -5.89 10.53 -9.20
N GLY A 364 -4.91 11.27 -9.68
CA GLY A 364 -4.88 11.78 -11.05
C GLY A 364 -3.80 12.83 -11.22
N ALA A 365 -3.65 13.35 -12.43
CA ALA A 365 -2.63 14.35 -12.77
C ALA A 365 -2.82 15.68 -12.00
N GLN A 366 -4.05 15.98 -11.59
CA GLN A 366 -4.41 17.18 -10.83
C GLN A 366 -4.46 16.95 -9.30
N ALA A 367 -4.06 15.76 -8.83
CA ALA A 367 -3.99 15.49 -7.39
C ALA A 367 -2.72 16.10 -6.79
N THR A 368 -2.59 16.10 -5.46
CA THR A 368 -1.39 16.58 -4.75
C THR A 368 -0.83 15.50 -3.83
N GLY A 369 0.48 15.57 -3.53
CA GLY A 369 1.15 14.67 -2.59
C GLY A 369 1.22 13.20 -3.05
N ARG A 370 0.87 12.27 -2.15
CA ARG A 370 0.97 10.81 -2.41
C ARG A 370 0.10 10.33 -3.58
N PRO A 371 -1.18 10.74 -3.72
CA PRO A 371 -1.96 10.47 -4.91
C PRO A 371 -1.28 10.87 -6.22
N LEU A 372 -0.70 12.08 -6.30
CA LEU A 372 0.03 12.53 -7.48
C LEU A 372 1.24 11.63 -7.75
N THR A 373 2.00 11.32 -6.70
CA THR A 373 3.18 10.44 -6.80
C THR A 373 2.80 9.07 -7.36
N HIS A 374 1.70 8.47 -6.89
CA HIS A 374 1.20 7.20 -7.40
C HIS A 374 0.85 7.26 -8.90
N TRP A 375 0.18 8.35 -9.30
CA TRP A 375 -0.18 8.59 -10.70
C TRP A 375 1.05 8.80 -11.59
N THR A 376 1.99 9.63 -11.16
CA THR A 376 3.23 9.90 -11.89
C THR A 376 4.10 8.64 -12.02
N GLN A 377 4.20 7.83 -10.97
CA GLN A 377 4.92 6.55 -11.01
C GLN A 377 4.28 5.56 -12.00
N MET A 378 2.95 5.48 -12.05
CA MET A 378 2.24 4.68 -13.05
C MET A 378 2.60 5.13 -14.48
N LEU A 379 2.63 6.44 -14.74
CA LEU A 379 2.98 6.98 -16.05
C LEU A 379 4.47 6.79 -16.39
N ALA A 380 5.35 6.82 -15.40
CA ALA A 380 6.78 6.55 -15.58
C ALA A 380 7.09 5.07 -15.85
N THR A 381 6.23 4.16 -15.40
CA THR A 381 6.43 2.70 -15.51
C THR A 381 5.28 2.02 -16.26
N LEU A 382 5.02 2.50 -17.48
CA LEU A 382 3.97 1.96 -18.35
C LEU A 382 4.02 0.42 -18.45
N ARG A 383 2.84 -0.21 -18.45
CA ARG A 383 2.64 -1.67 -18.45
C ARG A 383 3.01 -2.40 -17.16
N LYS A 384 3.65 -1.74 -16.19
CA LYS A 384 3.91 -2.32 -14.87
C LYS A 384 2.88 -1.80 -13.87
N PRO A 385 2.31 -2.67 -13.02
CA PRO A 385 1.47 -2.21 -11.93
C PRO A 385 2.31 -1.54 -10.84
N VAL A 386 1.93 -0.33 -10.46
CA VAL A 386 2.45 0.36 -9.28
C VAL A 386 1.40 0.25 -8.19
N ALA A 387 1.77 -0.22 -7.00
CA ALA A 387 0.85 -0.39 -5.89
C ALA A 387 1.23 0.53 -4.72
N MET A 388 0.24 1.17 -4.09
CA MET A 388 0.49 2.12 -3.01
C MET A 388 -0.67 2.18 -2.03
N TRP A 389 -0.35 2.45 -0.76
CA TRP A 389 -1.33 2.75 0.29
C TRP A 389 -1.79 4.20 0.21
N HIS A 390 -3.09 4.42 0.40
CA HIS A 390 -3.69 5.73 0.45
C HIS A 390 -4.60 5.89 1.66
N PRO A 391 -4.44 6.96 2.46
CA PRO A 391 -5.37 7.28 3.54
C PRO A 391 -6.70 7.78 2.96
N LEU A 392 -7.81 7.30 3.51
CA LEU A 392 -9.16 7.74 3.14
C LEU A 392 -9.45 9.13 3.73
N ARG A 393 -10.29 9.91 3.04
CA ARG A 393 -10.74 11.25 3.46
C ARG A 393 -12.25 11.39 3.19
N LYS A 394 -12.93 12.29 3.90
CA LYS A 394 -14.37 12.53 3.68
C LYS A 394 -14.62 13.76 2.83
#